data_AF-A0A935N4Z9-F1
#
_entry.id   AF-A0A935N4Z9-F1
#
_cell.length_a   1.000
_cell.length_b   1.000
_cell.length_c   1.000
_cell.angle_alpha   90.00
_cell.angle_beta   90.00
_cell.angle_gamma   90.00
#
_symmetry.space_group_name_H-M   'P 1'
#
loop_
_entity.id
_entity.type
_entity.pdbx_description
1 polymer ?
#
loop_
_entity_poly.entity_id
_entity_poly.type
_entity_poly.pdbx_seq_one_letter_code
_entity_poly.pdbx_strand_id
1 'polypeptide(L)'
;MASWLSSLDPNSAAAWNALGAQQMESAKLDEAIASFDKALSLAPQALVTIKNKAKILVVQKKWQEAIPLLQSAIGLQDFEVFSMLSRAYYIVGEVEKAIDPFIEAMRVSNPVIRKNYFSALEGVEHVIAM
;
A
#
# COMPACT_ATOMS: atom_id res chain seq x y z
N MET A 1 22.10 -23.36 5.97
CA MET A 1 21.44 -23.16 4.66
C MET A 1 19.94 -23.14 4.92
N ALA A 2 19.24 -22.10 4.47
CA ALA A 2 17.84 -21.82 4.80
C ALA A 2 16.89 -22.98 4.42
N SER A 3 16.37 -23.71 5.42
CA SER A 3 15.58 -24.94 5.25
C SER A 3 14.13 -24.72 4.78
N TRP A 4 13.68 -23.47 4.63
CA TRP A 4 12.29 -23.13 4.28
C TRP A 4 12.04 -23.05 2.77
N LEU A 5 13.08 -22.92 1.95
CA LEU A 5 12.95 -22.96 0.48
C LEU A 5 12.52 -24.35 -0.03
N SER A 6 12.80 -25.42 0.73
CA SER A 6 12.47 -26.80 0.34
C SER A 6 10.96 -27.12 0.41
N SER A 7 10.16 -26.28 1.06
CA SER A 7 8.73 -26.53 1.30
C SER A 7 7.80 -25.50 0.64
N LEU A 8 8.34 -24.47 0.01
CA LEU A 8 7.55 -23.47 -0.71
C LEU A 8 7.37 -23.90 -2.16
N ASP A 9 6.13 -23.93 -2.62
CA ASP A 9 5.85 -24.04 -4.04
C ASP A 9 6.35 -22.75 -4.74
N PRO A 10 7.39 -22.83 -5.59
CA PRO A 10 7.99 -21.65 -6.21
C PRO A 10 7.02 -20.92 -7.14
N ASN A 11 5.95 -21.57 -7.60
CA ASN A 11 4.94 -20.99 -8.51
C ASN A 11 3.67 -20.53 -7.78
N SER A 12 3.62 -20.64 -6.45
CA SER A 12 2.46 -20.18 -5.67
C SER A 12 2.63 -18.75 -5.19
N ALA A 13 1.91 -17.82 -5.83
CA ALA A 13 1.86 -16.42 -5.40
C ALA A 13 1.43 -16.29 -3.93
N ALA A 14 0.49 -17.14 -3.49
CA ALA A 14 -0.01 -17.16 -2.11
C ALA A 14 1.07 -17.60 -1.11
N ALA A 15 1.91 -18.59 -1.47
CA ALA A 15 3.01 -19.05 -0.62
C ALA A 15 4.07 -17.95 -0.45
N TRP A 16 4.45 -17.27 -1.54
CA TRP A 16 5.36 -16.13 -1.48
C TRP A 16 4.79 -14.95 -0.68
N ASN A 17 3.49 -14.68 -0.79
CA ASN A 17 2.83 -13.66 0.02
C ASN A 17 2.82 -14.02 1.52
N ALA A 18 2.55 -15.29 1.87
CA ALA A 18 2.57 -15.75 3.25
C ALA A 18 3.98 -15.63 3.87
N LEU A 19 5.02 -16.04 3.11
CA LEU A 19 6.40 -15.85 3.53
C LEU A 19 6.75 -14.37 3.75
N GLY A 20 6.38 -13.51 2.81
CA GLY A 20 6.61 -12.06 2.93
C GLY A 20 5.91 -11.47 4.16
N ALA A 21 4.69 -11.91 4.47
CA ALA A 21 3.97 -11.48 5.67
C ALA A 21 4.69 -11.92 6.95
N GLN A 22 5.16 -13.16 7.03
CA GLN A 22 5.93 -13.66 8.17
C GLN A 22 7.26 -12.91 8.36
N GLN A 23 7.94 -12.58 7.25
CA GLN A 23 9.16 -11.76 7.27
C GLN A 23 8.87 -10.33 7.74
N MET A 24 7.76 -9.74 7.29
CA MET A 24 7.30 -8.42 7.72
C MET A 24 7.02 -8.40 9.23
N GLU A 25 6.33 -9.41 9.77
CA GLU A 25 6.10 -9.57 11.22
C GLU A 25 7.40 -9.73 12.01
N SER A 26 8.40 -10.36 11.41
CA SER A 26 9.75 -10.51 11.97
C SER A 26 10.65 -9.28 11.78
N ALA A 27 10.10 -8.15 11.31
CA ALA A 27 10.81 -6.91 10.96
C ALA A 27 11.93 -7.06 9.90
N LYS A 28 11.92 -8.16 9.12
CA LYS A 28 12.85 -8.41 8.02
C LYS A 28 12.31 -7.80 6.73
N LEU A 29 12.27 -6.47 6.71
CA LEU A 29 11.53 -5.70 5.72
C LEU A 29 12.03 -5.88 4.28
N ASP A 30 13.35 -5.93 4.07
CA ASP A 30 13.91 -6.09 2.71
C ASP A 30 13.69 -7.52 2.17
N GLU A 31 13.77 -8.53 3.05
CA GLU A 31 13.42 -9.90 2.69
C GLU A 31 11.93 -10.04 2.35
N ALA A 32 11.06 -9.37 3.13
CA ALA A 32 9.63 -9.34 2.87
C ALA A 32 9.30 -8.68 1.52
N ILE A 33 9.97 -7.58 1.16
CA ILE A 33 9.82 -6.95 -0.16
C ILE A 33 10.19 -7.94 -1.26
N ALA A 34 11.31 -8.65 -1.14
CA ALA A 34 11.73 -9.63 -2.14
C ALA A 34 10.71 -10.77 -2.32
N SER A 35 10.13 -11.26 -1.21
CA SER A 35 9.06 -12.27 -1.25
C SER A 35 7.78 -11.73 -1.90
N PHE A 36 7.38 -10.50 -1.57
CA PHE A 36 6.24 -9.85 -2.20
C PHE A 36 6.47 -9.56 -3.68
N ASP A 37 7.69 -9.24 -4.10
CA ASP A 37 8.02 -9.09 -5.53
C ASP A 37 7.86 -10.40 -6.30
N LYS A 38 8.25 -11.53 -5.70
CA LYS A 38 7.97 -12.84 -6.29
C LYS A 38 6.48 -13.15 -6.35
N ALA A 39 5.73 -12.89 -5.29
CA ALA A 39 4.28 -13.03 -5.30
C ALA A 39 3.62 -12.17 -6.40
N LEU A 40 4.02 -10.91 -6.54
CA LEU A 40 3.47 -9.99 -7.55
C LEU A 40 3.91 -10.34 -8.98
N SER A 41 5.07 -10.96 -9.17
CA SER A 41 5.48 -11.46 -10.49
C SER A 41 4.57 -12.61 -10.99
N LEU A 42 3.98 -13.36 -10.06
CA LEU A 42 3.05 -14.47 -10.34
C LEU A 42 1.59 -14.00 -10.38
N ALA A 43 1.23 -13.02 -9.54
CA ALA A 43 -0.12 -12.44 -9.46
C ALA A 43 -0.04 -10.90 -9.32
N PRO A 44 0.08 -10.16 -10.44
CA PRO A 44 0.35 -8.71 -10.43
C PRO A 44 -0.72 -7.86 -9.75
N GLN A 45 -1.96 -8.35 -9.66
CA GLN A 45 -3.11 -7.64 -9.08
C GLN A 45 -3.53 -8.20 -7.71
N ALA A 46 -2.64 -8.93 -7.03
CA ALA A 46 -2.90 -9.44 -5.69
C ALA A 46 -2.97 -8.30 -4.66
N LEU A 47 -4.18 -7.78 -4.41
CA LEU A 47 -4.43 -6.60 -3.55
C LEU A 47 -3.74 -6.69 -2.18
N VAL A 48 -3.84 -7.85 -1.51
CA VAL A 48 -3.23 -8.07 -0.19
C VAL A 48 -1.71 -7.91 -0.25
N THR A 49 -1.07 -8.48 -1.27
CA THR A 49 0.38 -8.42 -1.47
C THR A 49 0.84 -6.99 -1.80
N ILE A 50 0.11 -6.29 -2.66
CA ILE A 50 0.37 -4.88 -2.99
C ILE A 50 0.33 -4.03 -1.71
N LYS A 51 -0.73 -4.18 -0.91
CA LYS A 51 -0.90 -3.42 0.35
C LYS A 51 0.21 -3.71 1.34
N ASN A 52 0.60 -4.98 1.50
CA ASN A 52 1.68 -5.34 2.41
C ASN A 52 3.03 -4.75 1.97
N LYS A 53 3.39 -4.88 0.69
CA LYS A 53 4.62 -4.27 0.16
C LYS A 53 4.58 -2.74 0.29
N ALA A 54 3.46 -2.10 -0.05
CA ALA A 54 3.32 -0.66 0.06
C ALA A 54 3.46 -0.18 1.53
N LYS A 55 2.93 -0.92 2.51
CA LYS A 55 3.10 -0.60 3.94
C LYS A 55 4.56 -0.59 4.35
N ILE A 56 5.34 -1.56 3.87
CA ILE A 56 6.78 -1.61 4.14
C ILE A 56 7.48 -0.38 3.54
N LEU A 57 7.18 -0.04 2.28
CA LEU A 57 7.76 1.14 1.64
C LEU A 57 7.43 2.43 2.40
N VAL A 58 6.19 2.55 2.90
CA VAL A 58 5.75 3.64 3.76
C VAL A 58 6.54 3.72 5.07
N VAL A 59 6.72 2.59 5.76
CA VAL A 59 7.54 2.51 7.00
C VAL A 59 8.99 2.91 6.73
N GLN A 60 9.54 2.50 5.58
CA GLN A 60 10.89 2.87 5.14
C GLN A 60 10.97 4.30 4.56
N LYS A 61 9.87 5.06 4.53
CA LYS A 61 9.76 6.40 3.91
C LYS A 61 10.14 6.43 2.42
N LYS A 62 10.07 5.29 1.73
CA LYS A 62 10.31 5.12 0.30
C LYS A 62 9.05 5.47 -0.51
N TRP A 63 8.56 6.69 -0.35
CA TRP A 63 7.30 7.15 -0.94
C TRP A 63 7.34 7.15 -2.47
N GLN A 64 8.47 7.55 -3.07
CA GLN A 64 8.63 7.56 -4.53
C GLN A 64 8.53 6.14 -5.12
N GLU A 65 9.06 5.13 -4.44
CA GLU A 65 9.00 3.73 -4.87
C GLU A 65 7.60 3.12 -4.68
N ALA A 66 6.82 3.63 -3.72
CA ALA A 66 5.46 3.16 -3.48
C ALA A 66 4.46 3.61 -4.56
N ILE A 67 4.68 4.78 -5.17
CA ILE A 67 3.78 5.36 -6.19
C ILE A 67 3.49 4.38 -7.34
N PRO A 68 4.46 3.83 -8.08
CA PRO A 68 4.17 2.95 -9.22
C PRO A 68 3.44 1.66 -8.81
N LEU A 69 3.76 1.12 -7.63
CA LEU A 69 3.09 -0.05 -7.07
C LEU A 69 1.63 0.23 -6.72
N LEU A 70 1.34 1.41 -6.16
CA LEU A 70 -0.02 1.80 -5.81
C LEU A 70 -0.82 2.20 -7.06
N GLN A 71 -0.18 2.84 -8.05
CA GLN A 71 -0.79 3.14 -9.34
C GLN A 71 -1.23 1.88 -10.08
N SER A 72 -0.45 0.79 -10.05
CA SER A 72 -0.86 -0.47 -10.69
C SER A 72 -2.10 -1.12 -10.04
N ALA A 73 -2.52 -0.64 -8.87
CA ALA A 73 -3.63 -1.19 -8.09
C ALA A 73 -4.90 -0.33 -8.09
N ILE A 74 -4.92 0.83 -8.77
CA ILE A 74 -6.08 1.74 -8.75
C ILE A 74 -7.35 1.08 -9.30
N GLY A 75 -7.23 0.16 -10.26
CA GLY A 75 -8.36 -0.59 -10.83
C GLY A 75 -9.05 -1.53 -9.83
N LEU A 76 -8.41 -1.83 -8.70
CA LEU A 76 -8.94 -2.69 -7.65
C LEU A 76 -9.94 -1.94 -6.73
N GLN A 77 -10.06 -0.62 -6.88
CA GLN A 77 -11.00 0.23 -6.16
C GLN A 77 -10.94 0.08 -4.62
N ASP A 78 -9.74 -0.08 -4.07
CA ASP A 78 -9.51 -0.22 -2.63
C ASP A 78 -9.20 1.13 -1.97
N PHE A 79 -9.91 1.42 -0.87
CA PHE A 79 -9.75 2.65 -0.09
C PHE A 79 -8.31 2.89 0.38
N GLU A 80 -7.62 1.84 0.84
CA GLU A 80 -6.28 1.96 1.42
C GLU A 80 -5.25 2.23 0.33
N VAL A 81 -5.40 1.60 -0.85
CA VAL A 81 -4.58 1.90 -2.04
C VAL A 81 -4.69 3.37 -2.42
N PHE A 82 -5.91 3.90 -2.58
CA PHE A 82 -6.12 5.30 -2.93
C PHE A 82 -5.58 6.26 -1.85
N SER A 83 -5.82 5.95 -0.58
CA SER A 83 -5.33 6.75 0.55
C SER A 83 -3.80 6.80 0.61
N MET A 84 -3.14 5.66 0.41
CA MET A 84 -1.67 5.58 0.38
C MET A 84 -1.10 6.29 -0.84
N LEU A 85 -1.75 6.20 -2.00
CA LEU A 85 -1.30 6.88 -3.23
C LEU A 85 -1.40 8.39 -3.10
N SER A 86 -2.55 8.90 -2.63
CA SER A 86 -2.73 10.33 -2.36
C SER A 86 -1.65 10.85 -1.39
N ARG A 87 -1.44 10.14 -0.28
CA ARG A 87 -0.42 10.49 0.70
C ARG A 87 1.00 10.45 0.12
N ALA A 88 1.32 9.45 -0.70
CA ALA A 88 2.61 9.35 -1.34
C ALA A 88 2.88 10.57 -2.23
N TYR A 89 1.92 10.95 -3.08
CA TYR A 89 2.03 12.15 -3.91
C TYR A 89 2.21 13.44 -3.11
N TYR A 90 1.42 13.60 -2.03
CA TYR A 90 1.56 14.76 -1.14
C TYR A 90 2.97 14.85 -0.54
N ILE A 91 3.51 13.73 -0.03
CA ILE A 91 4.82 13.71 0.63
C ILE A 91 5.98 14.00 -0.34
N VAL A 92 5.89 13.53 -1.59
CA VAL A 92 6.93 13.78 -2.59
C VAL A 92 6.81 15.17 -3.25
N GLY A 93 5.80 15.96 -2.87
CA GLY A 93 5.56 17.31 -3.37
C GLY A 93 4.73 17.38 -4.66
N GLU A 94 4.25 16.24 -5.17
CA GLU A 94 3.37 16.16 -6.34
C GLU A 94 1.90 16.39 -5.94
N VAL A 95 1.64 17.50 -5.25
CA VAL A 95 0.35 17.78 -4.56
C VAL A 95 -0.85 17.74 -5.51
N GLU A 96 -0.70 18.21 -6.75
CA GLU A 96 -1.77 18.18 -7.75
C GLU A 96 -2.25 16.74 -8.04
N LYS A 97 -1.32 15.77 -8.09
CA LYS A 97 -1.65 14.36 -8.33
C LYS A 97 -2.25 13.66 -7.12
N ALA A 98 -2.17 14.27 -5.93
CA ALA A 98 -2.77 13.73 -4.71
C ALA A 98 -4.30 13.88 -4.68
N ILE A 99 -4.86 14.80 -5.49
CA ILE A 99 -6.29 15.15 -5.48
C ILE A 99 -7.16 13.99 -5.99
N ASP A 100 -6.87 13.43 -7.15
CA ASP A 100 -7.72 12.38 -7.74
C ASP A 100 -7.78 11.12 -6.86
N PRO A 101 -6.65 10.56 -6.37
CA PRO A 101 -6.70 9.42 -5.47
C PRO A 101 -7.39 9.76 -4.15
N PHE A 102 -7.32 11.01 -3.67
CA PHE A 102 -8.05 11.44 -2.48
C PHE A 102 -9.57 11.41 -2.71
N ILE A 103 -10.03 11.95 -3.82
CA ILE A 103 -11.45 11.92 -4.21
C ILE A 103 -11.93 10.48 -4.36
N GLU A 104 -11.16 9.63 -5.02
CA GLU A 104 -11.49 8.22 -5.19
C GLU A 104 -11.53 7.47 -3.85
N ALA A 105 -10.61 7.74 -2.92
CA ALA A 105 -10.66 7.20 -1.56
C ALA A 105 -11.99 7.55 -0.89
N MET A 106 -12.43 8.82 -0.96
CA MET A 106 -13.72 9.24 -0.40
C MET A 106 -14.92 8.59 -1.08
N ARG A 107 -14.84 8.37 -2.41
CA ARG A 107 -15.89 7.71 -3.19
C ARG A 107 -16.06 6.24 -2.81
N VAL A 108 -14.96 5.49 -2.67
CA VAL A 108 -15.00 4.06 -2.33
C VAL A 108 -15.15 3.80 -0.83
N SER A 109 -14.90 4.80 0.02
CA SER A 109 -15.09 4.67 1.46
C SER A 109 -16.56 4.46 1.84
N ASN A 110 -16.82 3.49 2.73
CA ASN A 110 -18.11 3.39 3.41
C ASN A 110 -18.35 4.68 4.24
N PRO A 111 -19.59 5.16 4.39
CA PRO A 111 -19.93 6.35 5.19
C PRO A 111 -19.23 6.46 6.56
N VAL A 112 -18.96 5.34 7.23
CA VAL A 112 -18.22 5.30 8.52
C VAL A 112 -16.76 5.71 8.36
N ILE A 113 -16.07 5.20 7.33
CA ILE A 113 -14.66 5.53 7.04
C ILE A 113 -14.56 7.00 6.60
N ARG A 114 -15.51 7.47 5.78
CA ARG A 114 -15.63 8.87 5.38
C ARG A 114 -15.70 9.79 6.61
N LYS A 115 -16.59 9.49 7.56
CA LYS A 115 -16.75 10.27 8.79
C LYS A 115 -15.47 10.33 9.64
N ASN A 116 -14.80 9.20 9.83
CA ASN A 116 -13.55 9.16 10.62
C ASN A 116 -12.43 9.98 9.96
N TYR A 117 -12.35 9.96 8.63
CA TYR A 117 -11.37 10.74 7.88
C TYR A 117 -11.63 12.25 7.99
N PHE A 118 -12.89 12.70 7.85
CA PHE A 118 -13.26 14.10 8.08
C PHE A 118 -13.01 14.55 9.51
N SER A 119 -13.32 13.72 10.52
CA SER A 119 -13.01 14.08 11.93
C SER A 119 -11.50 14.22 12.21
N ALA A 120 -10.65 13.52 11.46
CA ALA A 120 -9.20 13.68 11.54
C ALA A 120 -8.70 14.95 10.83
N LEU A 121 -9.47 15.48 9.86
CA LEU A 121 -9.19 16.71 9.12
C LEU A 121 -9.83 17.96 9.74
N GLU A 122 -10.98 17.86 10.43
CA GLU A 122 -11.63 18.95 11.18
C GLU A 122 -10.73 19.47 12.31
N GLY A 123 -9.78 18.65 12.80
CA GLY A 123 -8.68 19.11 13.66
C GLY A 123 -7.63 20.00 12.96
N VAL A 124 -7.74 20.19 11.63
CA VAL A 124 -6.80 20.88 10.73
C VAL A 124 -7.49 22.05 9.98
N GLU A 125 -8.80 22.25 10.15
CA GLU A 125 -9.62 23.23 9.40
C GLU A 125 -9.29 24.71 9.64
N HIS A 126 -8.37 25.04 10.55
CA HIS A 126 -7.92 26.43 10.72
C HIS A 126 -7.07 26.98 9.58
N VAL A 127 -6.85 26.24 8.48
CA VAL A 127 -5.93 26.67 7.41
C VAL A 127 -6.60 26.86 6.03
N ILE A 128 -7.85 26.45 5.81
CA ILE A 128 -8.49 26.55 4.47
C ILE A 128 -9.82 27.30 4.48
N ALA A 129 -10.05 28.15 5.48
CA ALA A 129 -11.14 29.13 5.47
C ALA A 129 -10.58 30.55 5.30
N MET A 130 -10.13 30.87 4.09
CA MET A 130 -10.09 32.24 3.53
C MET A 130 -10.39 32.20 2.03
#